data_AF-A0A7S3E275-F1
#
_entry.id   AF-A0A7S3E275-F1
#
_cell.length_a   1.000
_cell.length_b   1.000
_cell.length_c   1.000
_cell.angle_alpha   90.00
_cell.angle_beta   90.00
_cell.angle_gamma   90.00
#
_symmetry.space_group_name_H-M   'P 1'
#
loop_
_entity.id
_entity.type
_entity.pdbx_description
1 polymer ?
#
loop_
_entity_poly.entity_id
_entity_poly.type
_entity_poly.pdbx_seq_one_letter_code
_entity_poly.pdbx_strand_id
1 'polypeptide(L)'
;VLTHGELEPPKGQTYADFVKGRAERLVESIQRASGDNLASANAANGDSAGVVVIENSSKCNRNWSSERILPDGTVVLPNLMQKMAELATNALPYEYNPRGKSADSKHKWLIPFCFAA
;
A
#
# COMPACT_ATOMS: atom_id res chain seq x y z
N VAL A 1 -2.27 1.31 -1.61
CA VAL A 1 -3.35 1.53 -2.58
C VAL A 1 -3.18 0.56 -3.75
N LEU A 2 -4.24 -0.15 -4.13
CA LEU A 2 -4.27 -1.06 -5.28
C LEU A 2 -5.14 -0.44 -6.38
N THR A 3 -4.57 -0.14 -7.54
CA THR A 3 -5.32 0.38 -8.71
C THR A 3 -5.93 -0.75 -9.53
N HIS A 4 -6.76 -0.40 -10.50
CA HIS A 4 -7.52 -1.35 -11.34
C HIS A 4 -8.51 -2.16 -10.51
N GLY A 5 -9.28 -1.48 -9.67
CA GLY A 5 -10.27 -2.07 -8.78
C GLY A 5 -11.40 -2.81 -9.47
N GLU A 6 -11.65 -2.59 -10.76
CA GLU A 6 -12.64 -3.36 -11.54
C GLU A 6 -12.06 -4.57 -12.27
N LEU A 7 -10.83 -4.97 -11.95
CA LEU A 7 -10.21 -6.14 -12.56
C LEU A 7 -11.03 -7.41 -12.26
N GLU A 8 -11.40 -8.13 -13.30
CA GLU A 8 -12.09 -9.41 -13.17
C GLU A 8 -11.16 -10.45 -12.53
N PRO A 9 -11.59 -11.12 -11.44
CA PRO A 9 -10.81 -12.19 -10.81
C PRO A 9 -10.56 -13.36 -11.76
N PRO A 10 -9.45 -14.12 -11.58
CA PRO A 10 -9.26 -15.38 -12.27
C PRO A 10 -10.44 -16.34 -12.06
N LYS A 11 -10.70 -17.20 -13.05
CA LYS A 11 -11.78 -18.19 -12.98
C LYS A 11 -11.74 -18.99 -11.67
N GLY A 12 -12.89 -19.05 -11.00
CA GLY A 12 -13.05 -19.79 -9.75
C GLY A 12 -12.69 -19.01 -8.48
N GLN A 13 -12.37 -17.71 -8.56
CA GLN A 13 -12.17 -16.85 -7.39
C GLN A 13 -13.26 -15.78 -7.30
N THR A 14 -13.66 -15.44 -6.08
CA THR A 14 -14.50 -14.27 -5.84
C THR A 14 -13.66 -13.00 -5.89
N TYR A 15 -14.30 -11.85 -6.12
CA TYR A 15 -13.64 -10.56 -6.08
C TYR A 15 -12.98 -10.30 -4.72
N ALA A 16 -13.70 -10.58 -3.63
CA ALA A 16 -13.22 -10.40 -2.27
C ALA A 16 -11.96 -11.24 -1.99
N ASP A 17 -11.97 -12.53 -2.36
CA ASP A 17 -10.82 -13.43 -2.15
C ASP A 17 -9.60 -13.00 -2.97
N PHE A 18 -9.82 -12.58 -4.22
CA PHE A 18 -8.75 -12.13 -5.10
C PHE A 18 -8.08 -10.85 -4.56
N VAL A 19 -8.89 -9.86 -4.16
CA VAL A 19 -8.39 -8.62 -3.56
C VAL A 19 -7.64 -8.90 -2.26
N LYS A 20 -8.23 -9.70 -1.37
CA LYS A 20 -7.62 -10.08 -0.09
C LYS A 20 -6.27 -10.76 -0.30
N GLY A 21 -6.22 -11.82 -1.12
CA GLY A 21 -4.98 -12.55 -1.38
C GLY A 21 -3.91 -11.70 -2.07
N ARG A 22 -4.30 -10.75 -2.92
CA ARG A 22 -3.37 -9.77 -3.53
C ARG A 22 -2.83 -8.79 -2.49
N ALA A 23 -3.69 -8.28 -1.62
CA ALA A 23 -3.33 -7.35 -0.56
C ALA A 23 -2.35 -7.97 0.43
N GLU A 24 -2.66 -9.15 0.96
CA GLU A 24 -1.84 -9.88 1.93
C GLU A 24 -0.42 -10.14 1.38
N ARG A 25 -0.31 -10.71 0.17
CA ARG A 25 1.00 -10.99 -0.45
C ARG A 25 1.82 -9.73 -0.70
N LEU A 26 1.17 -8.62 -1.07
CA LEU A 26 1.86 -7.35 -1.26
C LEU A 26 2.38 -6.83 0.08
N VAL A 27 1.54 -6.83 1.12
CA VAL A 27 1.93 -6.41 2.48
C VAL A 27 3.08 -7.28 3.00
N GLU A 28 3.00 -8.60 2.87
CA GLU A 28 4.09 -9.51 3.22
C GLU A 28 5.39 -9.17 2.49
N SER A 29 5.31 -8.89 1.19
CA SER A 29 6.51 -8.54 0.40
C SER A 29 7.14 -7.23 0.85
N ILE A 30 6.31 -6.23 1.18
CA ILE A 30 6.74 -4.93 1.70
C ILE A 30 7.37 -5.10 3.08
N GLN A 31 6.75 -5.89 3.97
CA GLN A 31 7.28 -6.21 5.29
C GLN A 31 8.66 -6.90 5.19
N ARG A 32 8.79 -7.93 4.33
CA ARG A 32 10.08 -8.61 4.09
C ARG A 32 11.17 -7.67 3.58
N ALA A 33 10.82 -6.72 2.71
CA ALA A 33 11.78 -5.78 2.14
C ALA A 33 12.18 -4.63 3.10
N SER A 34 11.32 -4.28 4.06
CA SER A 34 11.49 -3.08 4.89
C SER A 34 12.28 -3.32 6.19
N GLY A 35 12.60 -4.58 6.51
CA GLY A 35 13.30 -4.97 7.74
C GLY A 35 12.48 -4.73 9.01
N ASP A 36 13.13 -4.86 10.17
CA ASP A 36 12.47 -4.89 11.50
C ASP A 36 11.67 -3.60 11.86
N ASN A 37 11.97 -2.48 11.18
CA ASN A 37 11.34 -1.19 11.45
C ASN A 37 9.90 -1.06 10.92
N LEU A 38 9.50 -1.85 9.92
CA LEU A 38 8.12 -1.81 9.39
C LEU A 38 7.23 -2.90 9.98
N ALA A 39 7.82 -4.04 10.36
CA ALA A 39 7.10 -5.10 11.08
C ALA A 39 6.49 -4.58 12.39
N SER A 40 7.22 -3.73 13.11
CA SER A 40 6.77 -3.08 14.34
C SER A 40 5.68 -2.00 14.12
N ALA A 41 5.73 -1.26 13.01
CA ALA A 41 4.72 -0.26 12.66
C ALA A 41 3.38 -0.86 12.22
N ASN A 42 3.41 -2.03 11.56
CA ASN A 42 2.21 -2.77 11.14
C ASN A 42 1.59 -3.60 12.28
N ALA A 43 2.41 -4.15 13.19
CA ALA A 43 1.90 -4.87 14.38
C ALA A 43 1.05 -3.98 15.30
N ALA A 44 1.29 -2.66 15.31
CA ALA A 44 0.49 -1.68 16.07
C ALA A 44 -0.85 -1.32 15.39
N ASN A 45 -0.99 -1.50 14.07
CA ASN A 45 -2.13 -1.04 13.27
C ASN A 45 -2.95 -2.17 12.63
N GLY A 46 -2.52 -3.43 12.75
CA GLY A 46 -3.17 -4.60 12.15
C GLY A 46 -2.75 -4.84 10.69
N ASP A 47 -2.56 -6.11 10.32
CA ASP A 47 -1.94 -6.58 9.06
C ASP A 47 -2.65 -6.18 7.75
N SER A 48 -3.82 -5.54 7.79
CA SER A 48 -4.60 -5.16 6.59
C SER A 48 -5.21 -3.76 6.66
N ALA A 49 -4.96 -2.98 7.72
CA ALA A 49 -5.75 -1.79 8.02
C ALA A 49 -5.59 -0.61 7.03
N GLY A 50 -4.57 -0.63 6.18
CA GLY A 50 -4.25 0.48 5.26
C GLY A 50 -4.48 0.20 3.77
N VAL A 51 -4.98 -0.98 3.38
CA VAL A 51 -5.15 -1.30 1.96
C VAL A 51 -6.47 -0.74 1.43
N VAL A 52 -6.36 0.17 0.47
CA VAL A 52 -7.51 0.71 -0.28
C VAL A 52 -7.41 0.30 -1.74
N VAL A 53 -8.52 -0.15 -2.31
CA VAL A 53 -8.66 -0.44 -3.74
C VAL A 53 -9.29 0.77 -4.43
N ILE A 54 -8.77 1.14 -5.60
CA ILE A 54 -9.26 2.28 -6.38
C ILE A 54 -9.42 1.93 -7.86
N GLU A 55 -10.41 2.53 -8.50
CA GLU A 55 -10.59 2.49 -9.95
C GLU A 55 -10.50 3.91 -10.55
N ASN A 56 -9.43 4.13 -11.31
CA ASN A 56 -9.12 5.43 -11.90
C ASN A 56 -9.77 5.62 -13.26
N SER A 57 -10.15 4.53 -13.94
CA SER A 57 -10.79 4.57 -15.26
C SER A 57 -12.01 5.48 -15.27
N SER A 58 -12.17 6.28 -16.33
CA SER A 58 -13.38 7.06 -16.55
C SER A 58 -14.61 6.18 -16.79
N LYS A 59 -14.38 4.93 -17.19
CA LYS A 59 -15.39 3.88 -17.42
C LYS A 59 -15.79 3.13 -16.17
N CYS A 60 -15.27 3.51 -14.99
CA CYS A 60 -15.68 2.93 -13.73
C CYS A 60 -17.20 2.98 -13.57
N ASN A 61 -17.78 1.87 -13.11
CA ASN A 61 -19.18 1.78 -12.77
C ASN A 61 -19.53 2.82 -11.72
N ARG A 62 -20.77 3.31 -11.80
CA ARG A 62 -21.28 4.33 -10.90
C ARG A 62 -22.58 3.87 -10.25
N ASN A 63 -22.79 4.29 -9.01
CA ASN A 63 -24.09 4.15 -8.34
C ASN A 63 -25.10 5.20 -8.87
N TRP A 64 -26.31 5.18 -8.32
CA TRP A 64 -27.38 6.13 -8.64
C TRP A 64 -27.02 7.59 -8.32
N SER A 65 -26.10 7.81 -7.38
CA SER A 65 -25.55 9.13 -7.01
C SER A 65 -24.40 9.57 -7.93
N SER A 66 -24.10 8.82 -9.01
CA SER A 66 -22.96 9.06 -9.92
C SER A 66 -21.57 8.92 -9.28
N GLU A 67 -21.47 8.27 -8.13
CA GLU A 67 -20.20 7.98 -7.47
C GLU A 67 -19.58 6.71 -8.01
N ARG A 68 -18.24 6.66 -8.09
CA ARG A 68 -17.51 5.47 -8.55
C ARG A 68 -17.64 4.33 -7.54
N ILE A 69 -18.03 3.15 -8.00
CA ILE A 69 -18.20 1.96 -7.18
C ILE A 69 -17.32 0.81 -7.66
N LEU A 70 -16.86 0.00 -6.71
CA LEU A 70 -16.16 -1.25 -6.97
C LEU A 70 -17.17 -2.43 -7.10
N PRO A 71 -16.73 -3.60 -7.60
CA PRO A 71 -17.56 -4.80 -7.70
C PRO A 71 -18.15 -5.30 -6.37
N ASP A 72 -17.55 -4.95 -5.23
CA ASP A 72 -18.06 -5.26 -3.89
C ASP A 72 -19.06 -4.21 -3.35
N GLY A 73 -19.37 -3.17 -4.14
CA GLY A 73 -20.25 -2.07 -3.77
C GLY A 73 -19.57 -0.91 -3.05
N THR A 74 -18.26 -0.98 -2.81
CA THR A 74 -17.52 0.08 -2.13
C THR A 74 -17.49 1.35 -2.97
N VAL A 75 -17.86 2.50 -2.37
CA VAL A 75 -17.71 3.82 -3.01
C VAL A 75 -16.26 4.28 -2.87
N VAL A 76 -15.57 4.41 -4.00
CA VAL A 76 -14.11 4.49 -4.07
C VAL A 76 -13.55 5.70 -3.32
N LEU A 77 -14.04 6.90 -3.65
CA LEU A 77 -13.44 8.14 -3.15
C LEU A 77 -13.69 8.39 -1.66
N PRO A 78 -14.93 8.25 -1.12
CA PRO A 78 -15.16 8.38 0.32
C PRO A 78 -14.34 7.38 1.13
N ASN A 79 -14.25 6.11 0.69
CA ASN A 79 -13.46 5.09 1.36
C ASN A 79 -11.97 5.44 1.41
N LEU A 80 -11.40 5.93 0.30
CA LEU A 80 -10.02 6.40 0.26
C LEU A 80 -9.78 7.57 1.23
N MET A 81 -10.63 8.58 1.17
CA MET A 81 -10.49 9.78 2.00
C MET A 81 -10.64 9.48 3.50
N GLN A 82 -11.58 8.59 3.85
CA GLN A 82 -11.76 8.13 5.22
C GLN A 82 -10.48 7.45 5.72
N LYS A 83 -9.91 6.52 4.95
CA LYS A 83 -8.68 5.81 5.34
C LYS A 83 -7.48 6.74 5.45
N MET A 84 -7.36 7.73 4.56
CA MET A 84 -6.33 8.75 4.66
C MET A 84 -6.48 9.59 5.93
N ALA A 85 -7.70 10.01 6.28
CA ALA A 85 -7.96 10.76 7.50
C ALA A 85 -7.62 9.94 8.75
N GLU A 86 -8.08 8.68 8.81
CA GLU A 86 -7.77 7.74 9.91
C GLU A 86 -6.25 7.58 10.11
N LEU A 87 -5.49 7.37 9.03
CA LEU A 87 -4.03 7.22 9.11
C LEU A 87 -3.33 8.53 9.51
N ALA A 88 -3.80 9.67 8.99
CA ALA A 88 -3.21 10.97 9.28
C ALA A 88 -3.41 11.41 10.73
N THR A 89 -4.50 10.97 11.38
CA THR A 89 -4.78 11.31 12.79
C THR A 89 -4.18 10.33 13.80
N ASN A 90 -3.86 9.11 13.36
CA ASN A 90 -3.38 8.05 14.26
C ASN A 90 -1.85 7.90 14.29
N ALA A 91 -1.12 8.62 13.44
CA ALA A 91 0.34 8.52 13.35
C ALA A 91 1.01 9.89 13.45
N LEU A 92 2.22 9.90 14.04
CA LEU A 92 3.07 11.08 13.96
C LEU A 92 3.57 11.26 12.52
N PRO A 93 3.58 12.50 12.01
CA PRO A 93 4.13 12.77 10.69
C PRO A 93 5.61 12.44 10.66
N TYR A 94 6.08 11.88 9.55
CA TYR A 94 7.51 11.66 9.35
C TYR A 94 8.24 13.00 9.22
N GLU A 95 9.19 13.26 10.12
CA GLU A 95 10.04 14.44 10.06
C GLU A 95 11.27 14.15 9.19
N TYR A 96 11.31 14.75 8.00
CA TYR A 96 12.45 14.60 7.09
C TYR A 96 13.67 15.37 7.62
N ASN A 97 14.72 14.64 7.99
CA ASN A 97 16.00 15.23 8.38
C ASN A 97 16.98 15.26 7.18
N PRO A 98 17.27 16.44 6.58
CA PRO A 98 18.18 16.55 5.44
C PRO A 98 19.65 16.23 5.79
N ARG A 99 20.01 16.22 7.08
CA ARG A 99 21.34 15.84 7.58
C ARG A 99 21.39 14.40 8.10
N GLY A 100 20.32 13.63 7.92
CA GLY A 100 20.27 12.22 8.28
C GLY A 100 21.31 11.39 7.53
N LYS A 101 21.65 10.21 8.07
CA LYS A 101 22.53 9.26 7.37
C LYS A 101 21.90 8.89 6.03
N SER A 102 22.57 9.22 4.93
CA SER A 102 22.13 8.81 3.58
C SER A 102 22.08 7.28 3.52
N ALA A 103 21.00 6.71 2.99
CA ALA A 103 20.91 5.27 2.75
C ALA A 103 22.08 4.79 1.86
N ASP A 104 22.53 5.63 0.93
CA ASP A 104 23.65 5.35 0.02
C ASP A 104 25.01 5.33 0.71
N SER A 105 25.11 5.81 1.96
CA SER A 105 26.33 5.72 2.76
C SER A 105 26.59 4.30 3.28
N LYS A 106 25.55 3.44 3.32
CA LYS A 106 25.68 2.04 3.71
C LYS A 106 26.60 1.34 2.69
N HIS A 107 27.62 0.65 3.19
CA HIS A 107 28.59 -0.11 2.39
C HIS A 107 29.54 0.71 1.50
N LYS A 108 29.59 2.05 1.61
CA LYS A 108 30.63 2.84 0.90
C LYS A 108 32.07 2.43 1.25
N TRP A 109 32.27 1.87 2.45
CA TRP A 109 33.56 1.32 2.87
C TRP A 109 33.99 0.09 2.06
N LEU A 110 33.08 -0.55 1.30
CA LEU A 110 33.39 -1.65 0.38
C LEU A 110 33.88 -1.16 -1.00
N ILE A 111 33.64 0.11 -1.36
CA ILE A 111 34.03 0.67 -2.67
C ILE A 111 35.52 0.45 -2.98
N PRO A 112 36.47 0.67 -2.05
CA PRO A 112 37.89 0.43 -2.32
C PRO A 112 38.20 -1.02 -2.71
N PHE A 113 37.46 -2.00 -2.17
CA PHE A 113 37.67 -3.42 -2.45
C PHE A 113 37.17 -3.83 -3.84
N CYS A 114 36.24 -3.08 -4.45
CA CYS A 114 35.77 -3.33 -5.81
C CYS A 114 36.79 -2.92 -6.89
N PHE A 115 37.74 -2.05 -6.57
CA PHE A 115 38.76 -1.52 -7.49
C PHE A 115 40.16 -2.06 -7.20
N ALA A 116 40.30 -2.98 -6.25
CA ALA A 116 41.58 -3.61 -5.87
C ALA A 116 41.82 -4.96 -6.56
N ALA A 117 41.03 -5.30 -7.58
CA ALA A 117 41.15 -6.50 -8.41
C ALA A 117 41.72 -6.19 -9.79
#